data_AF-A0A7S3CQ93-F1
#
_entry.id   AF-A0A7S3CQ93-F1
#
_cell.length_a   1.000
_cell.length_b   1.000
_cell.length_c   1.000
_cell.angle_alpha   90.00
_cell.angle_beta   90.00
_cell.angle_gamma   90.00
#
_symmetry.space_group_name_H-M   'P 1'
#
loop_
_entity.id
_entity.type
_entity.pdbx_description
1 polymer ?
#
loop_
_entity_poly.entity_id
_entity_poly.type
_entity_poly.pdbx_seq_one_letter_code
_entity_poly.pdbx_strand_id
1 'polypeptide(L)'
;NQGFMDYFGDLGNYIDLTYLSCSIAMSILHSIEDIGPGTWPSKLLMMIVTILAIRRTFNFLRIFSQFSPIVTMLSNVIWDLRIFLTFYTILVLLMSLIFGVIGSGNYKRLGLFREKFYVVPEGQTERELSSDSPGFEYYMVGLMVGNLIQMIRVSMGDFGIISSSIWLETEDNIVFWLMWFLTLIITNIIFLN
;
A
#
# COMPACT_ATOMS: atom_id res chain seq x y z
N ASN A 1 41.35 -1.95 16.46
CA ASN A 1 40.62 -0.69 16.26
C ASN A 1 39.40 -0.96 15.40
N GLN A 2 38.33 -1.50 16.01
CA GLN A 2 37.02 -1.53 15.37
C GLN A 2 36.55 -0.07 15.32
N GLY A 3 36.73 0.54 14.16
CA GLY A 3 36.73 1.98 14.00
C GLY A 3 35.35 2.55 13.75
N PHE A 4 35.27 3.88 13.78
CA PHE A 4 34.15 4.66 13.23
C PHE A 4 33.74 4.13 11.85
N MET A 5 34.71 3.73 11.02
CA MET A 5 34.49 3.15 9.70
C MET A 5 33.66 1.85 9.70
N ASP A 6 33.89 0.96 10.67
CA ASP A 6 33.16 -0.32 10.77
C ASP A 6 31.71 -0.09 11.24
N TYR A 7 31.49 0.93 12.07
CA TYR A 7 30.16 1.32 12.52
C TYR A 7 29.26 1.75 11.35
N PHE A 8 29.80 2.54 10.42
CA PHE A 8 29.10 2.99 9.20
C PHE A 8 29.10 1.94 8.07
N GLY A 9 29.72 0.78 8.27
CA GLY A 9 29.68 -0.32 7.30
C GLY A 9 28.42 -1.18 7.37
N ASP A 10 27.71 -1.18 8.50
CA ASP A 10 26.55 -2.04 8.74
C ASP A 10 25.22 -1.28 8.58
N LEU A 11 24.36 -1.71 7.65
CA LEU A 11 22.97 -1.23 7.48
C LEU A 11 22.15 -1.39 8.78
N GLY A 12 22.50 -2.39 9.60
CA GLY A 12 22.04 -2.59 10.96
C GLY A 12 22.06 -1.30 11.78
N ASN A 13 23.24 -0.68 11.83
CA ASN A 13 23.56 0.45 12.68
C ASN A 13 22.92 1.76 12.21
N TYR A 14 22.75 1.97 10.90
CA TYR A 14 22.09 3.17 10.37
C TYR A 14 20.63 3.29 10.83
N ILE A 15 19.91 2.17 10.86
CA ILE A 15 18.51 2.16 11.31
C ILE A 15 18.44 2.41 12.83
N ASP A 16 19.38 1.88 13.61
CA ASP A 16 19.45 2.14 15.05
C ASP A 16 19.86 3.58 15.37
N LEU A 17 20.76 4.17 14.57
CA LEU A 17 21.12 5.58 14.65
C LEU A 17 19.91 6.48 14.33
N THR A 18 19.12 6.10 13.32
CA THR A 18 17.89 6.80 12.96
C THR A 18 16.85 6.72 14.07
N TYR A 19 16.69 5.55 14.72
CA TYR A 19 15.83 5.41 15.89
C TYR A 19 16.27 6.34 17.03
N LEU A 20 17.58 6.42 17.30
CA LEU A 20 18.12 7.26 18.35
C LEU A 20 17.90 8.75 18.04
N SER A 21 18.19 9.18 16.81
CA SER A 21 18.00 10.58 16.40
C SER A 21 16.53 10.99 16.43
N CYS A 22 15.62 10.13 15.95
CA CYS A 22 14.18 10.37 16.06
C CYS A 22 13.70 10.42 17.51
N SER A 23 14.20 9.54 18.40
CA SER A 23 13.81 9.55 19.81
C SER A 23 14.28 10.82 20.54
N ILE A 24 15.49 11.30 20.24
CA ILE A 24 15.98 12.59 20.77
C ILE A 24 15.16 13.75 20.23
N ALA A 25 14.87 13.75 18.92
CA ALA A 25 14.01 14.76 18.31
C ALA A 25 12.60 14.77 18.93
N MET A 26 12.04 13.61 19.27
CA MET A 26 10.77 13.49 19.98
C MET A 26 10.81 14.20 21.33
N SER A 27 11.81 13.88 22.15
CA SER A 27 11.99 14.46 23.48
C SER A 27 12.17 15.97 23.41
N ILE A 28 12.92 16.48 22.43
CA ILE A 28 13.10 17.93 22.23
C ILE A 28 11.78 18.57 21.80
N LEU A 29 11.06 18.00 20.84
CA LEU A 29 9.78 18.54 20.38
C LEU A 29 8.73 18.58 21.49
N HIS A 30 8.70 17.59 22.37
CA HIS A 30 7.81 17.57 23.54
C HIS A 30 8.24 18.53 24.65
N SER A 31 9.51 18.93 24.67
CA SER A 31 10.05 19.89 25.66
C SER A 31 9.78 21.34 25.28
N ILE A 32 9.42 21.63 24.03
CA ILE A 32 9.05 22.97 23.58
C ILE A 32 7.58 23.20 23.93
N GLU A 33 7.33 24.18 24.80
CA GLU A 33 6.01 24.46 25.40
C GLU A 33 4.90 24.72 24.36
N ASP A 34 5.27 25.25 23.19
CA ASP A 34 4.34 25.52 22.07
C ASP A 34 3.90 24.27 21.29
N ILE A 35 4.66 23.17 21.37
CA ILE A 35 4.43 21.94 20.59
C ILE A 35 3.98 20.82 21.54
N GLY A 36 2.74 20.93 22.01
CA GLY A 36 2.14 19.88 22.82
C GLY A 36 2.13 18.50 22.11
N PRO A 37 1.93 17.40 22.86
CA PRO A 37 1.90 16.04 22.32
C PRO A 37 0.78 15.80 21.30
N GLY A 38 -0.20 16.70 21.23
CA GLY A 38 -1.34 16.64 20.31
C GLY A 38 -1.07 17.17 18.91
N THR A 39 0.04 17.88 18.69
CA THR A 39 0.34 18.51 17.39
C THR A 39 0.69 17.47 16.32
N TRP A 40 0.35 17.77 15.06
CA TRP A 40 0.58 16.83 13.94
C TRP A 40 2.04 16.35 13.80
N PRO A 41 3.08 17.21 13.91
CA PRO A 41 4.48 16.76 13.80
C PRO A 41 4.88 15.78 14.90
N SER A 42 4.41 16.01 16.12
CA SER A 42 4.67 15.18 17.29
C SER A 42 4.05 13.78 17.15
N LYS A 43 2.78 13.72 16.70
CA LYS A 43 2.08 12.45 16.41
C LYS A 43 2.77 11.65 15.31
N LEU A 44 3.17 12.31 14.23
CA LEU A 44 3.87 11.66 13.11
C LEU A 44 5.17 11.03 13.59
N LEU A 45 5.96 11.78 14.37
CA LEU A 45 7.23 11.32 14.86
C LEU A 45 7.09 10.18 15.89
N MET A 46 6.04 10.20 16.73
CA MET A 46 5.67 9.08 17.59
C MET A 46 5.36 7.79 16.81
N MET A 47 4.61 7.89 15.70
CA MET A 47 4.30 6.73 14.84
C MET A 47 5.59 6.13 14.25
N ILE A 48 6.50 6.98 13.77
CA ILE A 48 7.79 6.54 13.22
C ILE A 48 8.64 5.85 14.29
N VAL A 49 8.80 6.45 15.47
CA VAL A 49 9.59 5.87 16.57
C VAL A 49 9.02 4.52 17.00
N THR A 50 7.68 4.39 17.07
CA THR A 50 7.01 3.14 17.42
C THR A 50 7.27 2.04 16.38
N ILE A 51 7.23 2.38 15.08
CA ILE A 51 7.55 1.42 14.01
C ILE A 51 9.02 0.98 14.08
N LEU A 52 9.95 1.91 14.29
CA LEU A 52 11.37 1.60 14.43
C LEU A 52 11.68 0.77 15.70
N ALA A 53 10.90 0.95 16.77
CA ALA A 53 11.02 0.15 17.98
C ALA A 53 10.72 -1.34 17.73
N ILE A 54 9.74 -1.66 16.86
CA ILE A 54 9.42 -3.04 16.48
C ILE A 54 10.65 -3.73 15.88
N ARG A 55 11.35 -3.08 14.96
CA ARG A 55 12.59 -3.59 14.34
C ARG A 55 13.68 -3.85 15.38
N ARG A 56 13.82 -2.95 16.36
CA ARG A 56 14.79 -3.11 17.46
C ARG A 56 14.44 -4.29 18.36
N THR A 57 13.16 -4.54 18.63
CA THR A 57 12.70 -5.71 19.39
C THR A 57 13.09 -7.02 18.69
N PHE A 58 12.96 -7.12 17.36
CA PHE A 58 13.43 -8.30 16.61
C PHE A 58 14.95 -8.52 16.74
N ASN A 59 15.74 -7.45 16.76
CA ASN A 59 17.19 -7.55 17.00
C ASN A 59 17.52 -8.05 18.41
N PHE A 60 16.75 -7.67 19.43
CA PHE A 60 16.93 -8.17 20.80
C PHE A 60 16.58 -9.65 20.96
N LEU A 61 15.63 -10.17 20.18
CA LEU A 61 15.32 -11.60 20.18
C LEU A 61 16.52 -12.48 19.76
N ARG A 62 17.48 -11.92 19.02
CA ARG A 62 18.73 -12.62 18.66
C ARG A 62 19.64 -12.93 19.84
N ILE A 63 19.50 -12.22 20.97
CA ILE A 63 20.31 -12.47 22.18
C ILE A 63 19.93 -13.81 22.84
N PHE A 64 18.67 -14.23 22.70
CA PHE A 64 18.20 -15.49 23.24
C PHE A 64 18.54 -16.65 22.30
N SER A 65 19.24 -17.66 22.83
CA SER A 65 19.70 -18.82 22.06
C SER A 65 18.57 -19.61 21.37
N GLN A 66 17.36 -19.61 21.94
CA GLN A 66 16.19 -20.27 21.37
C GLN A 66 15.55 -19.50 20.21
N PHE A 67 15.58 -18.16 20.24
CA PHE A 67 14.93 -17.30 19.24
C PHE A 67 15.88 -16.83 18.14
N SER A 68 17.20 -16.84 18.37
CA SER A 68 18.21 -16.46 17.37
C SER A 68 18.05 -17.19 16.03
N PRO A 69 17.85 -18.53 15.97
CA PRO A 69 17.66 -19.22 14.70
C PRO A 69 16.43 -18.75 13.92
N ILE A 70 15.34 -18.44 14.63
CA ILE A 70 14.08 -17.97 14.04
C ILE A 70 14.28 -16.60 13.38
N VAL A 71 14.97 -15.67 14.07
CA VAL A 71 15.24 -14.33 13.53
C VAL A 71 16.13 -14.40 12.28
N THR A 72 17.15 -15.25 12.29
CA THR A 72 18.02 -15.45 11.11
C THR A 72 17.27 -16.09 9.95
N MET A 73 16.37 -17.04 10.23
CA MET A 73 15.53 -17.67 9.21
C MET A 73 14.59 -16.64 8.57
N LEU A 74 13.86 -15.85 9.36
CA LEU A 74 12.95 -14.83 8.85
C LEU A 74 13.67 -13.76 8.02
N SER A 75 14.84 -13.31 8.47
CA SER A 75 15.64 -12.31 7.75
C SER A 75 16.07 -12.84 6.38
N ASN A 76 16.55 -14.08 6.32
CA ASN A 76 16.94 -14.70 5.05
C ASN A 76 15.74 -14.89 4.11
N VAL A 77 14.59 -15.33 4.63
CA VAL A 77 13.36 -15.49 3.83
C VAL A 77 12.91 -14.17 3.21
N ILE A 78 12.95 -13.05 3.95
CA ILE A 78 12.60 -11.73 3.40
C ILE A 78 13.57 -11.33 2.27
N TRP A 79 14.86 -11.62 2.43
CA TRP A 79 15.85 -11.37 1.38
C TRP A 79 15.64 -12.23 0.14
N ASP A 80 15.16 -13.47 0.31
CA ASP A 80 14.83 -14.36 -0.81
C ASP A 80 13.55 -13.91 -1.54
N LEU A 81 12.56 -13.40 -0.80
CA LEU A 81 11.29 -12.89 -1.36
C LEU A 81 11.45 -11.61 -2.21
N ARG A 82 12.57 -10.89 -2.15
CA ARG A 82 12.72 -9.59 -2.87
C ARG A 82 12.61 -9.71 -4.39
N ILE A 83 13.18 -10.79 -4.95
CA ILE A 83 13.19 -11.01 -6.40
C ILE A 83 11.77 -11.34 -6.84
N PHE A 84 11.10 -12.19 -6.06
CA PHE A 84 9.70 -12.53 -6.23
C PHE A 84 8.79 -11.29 -6.20
N LEU A 85 8.91 -10.44 -5.16
CA LEU A 85 8.13 -9.21 -5.02
C LEU A 85 8.35 -8.22 -6.16
N THR A 86 9.55 -8.20 -6.76
CA THR A 86 9.84 -7.35 -7.92
C THR A 86 9.03 -7.79 -9.14
N PHE A 87 9.06 -9.08 -9.49
CA PHE A 87 8.26 -9.62 -10.60
C PHE A 87 6.75 -9.51 -10.33
N TYR A 88 6.33 -9.75 -9.09
CA TYR A 88 4.96 -9.58 -8.66
C TYR A 88 4.47 -8.13 -8.84
N THR A 89 5.29 -7.14 -8.46
CA THR A 89 4.94 -5.72 -8.62
C THR A 89 4.75 -5.34 -10.10
N ILE A 90 5.64 -5.84 -10.98
CA ILE A 90 5.51 -5.62 -12.43
C ILE A 90 4.22 -6.24 -12.96
N LEU A 91 3.91 -7.48 -12.56
CA LEU A 91 2.69 -8.15 -12.96
C LEU A 91 1.43 -7.38 -12.53
N VAL A 92 1.37 -7.00 -11.25
CA VAL A 92 0.24 -6.23 -10.68
C VAL A 92 0.06 -4.90 -11.42
N LEU A 93 1.15 -4.23 -11.77
CA LEU A 93 1.12 -3.00 -12.56
C LEU A 93 0.55 -3.27 -13.96
N LEU A 94 1.03 -4.30 -14.66
CA LEU A 94 0.53 -4.65 -16.00
C LEU A 94 -0.96 -5.00 -15.97
N MET A 95 -1.40 -5.79 -15.01
CA MET A 95 -2.82 -6.14 -14.85
C MET A 95 -3.66 -4.92 -14.48
N SER A 96 -3.14 -3.99 -13.68
CA SER A 96 -3.80 -2.72 -13.38
C SER A 96 -4.05 -1.87 -14.62
N LEU A 97 -3.12 -1.85 -15.58
CA LEU A 97 -3.32 -1.13 -16.83
C LEU A 97 -4.45 -1.73 -17.67
N ILE A 98 -4.61 -3.06 -17.66
CA ILE A 98 -5.71 -3.74 -18.37
C ILE A 98 -7.06 -3.27 -17.84
N PHE A 99 -7.25 -3.24 -16.52
CA PHE A 99 -8.49 -2.71 -15.93
C PHE A 99 -8.66 -1.20 -16.16
N GLY A 100 -7.57 -0.47 -16.32
CA GLY A 100 -7.58 0.92 -16.80
C GLY A 100 -8.13 1.07 -18.21
N VAL A 101 -7.77 0.18 -19.14
CA VAL A 101 -8.25 0.19 -20.53
C VAL A 101 -9.74 -0.14 -20.62
N ILE A 102 -10.20 -1.12 -19.85
CA ILE A 102 -11.64 -1.45 -19.74
C ILE A 102 -12.43 -0.25 -19.19
N GLY A 103 -11.78 0.61 -18.40
CA GLY A 103 -12.41 1.81 -17.83
C GLY A 103 -13.30 1.50 -16.63
N SER A 104 -13.02 0.41 -15.90
CA SER A 104 -13.73 0.09 -14.65
C SER A 104 -13.60 1.25 -13.66
N GLY A 105 -14.74 1.78 -13.20
CA GLY A 105 -14.78 2.94 -12.29
C GLY A 105 -14.43 4.30 -12.93
N ASN A 106 -14.37 4.39 -14.27
CA ASN A 106 -14.04 5.64 -14.96
C ASN A 106 -15.28 6.53 -15.15
N TYR A 107 -15.46 7.53 -14.28
CA TYR A 107 -16.54 8.51 -14.38
C TYR A 107 -16.41 9.51 -15.54
N LYS A 108 -15.24 9.59 -16.21
CA LYS A 108 -15.03 10.50 -17.35
C LYS A 108 -15.54 9.90 -18.66
N ARG A 109 -15.57 8.57 -18.77
CA ARG A 109 -16.12 7.86 -19.93
C ARG A 109 -17.65 8.01 -19.94
N LEU A 110 -18.23 8.16 -21.13
CA LEU A 110 -19.69 8.16 -21.31
C LEU A 110 -20.21 6.72 -21.10
N GLY A 111 -21.31 6.56 -20.38
CA GLY A 111 -21.90 5.25 -20.08
C GLY A 111 -22.74 5.25 -18.80
N LEU A 112 -23.32 4.09 -18.48
CA LEU A 112 -24.23 3.87 -17.33
C LEU A 112 -23.62 4.31 -15.99
N PHE A 113 -22.31 4.11 -15.83
CA PHE A 113 -21.58 4.52 -14.62
C PHE A 113 -21.61 6.04 -14.41
N ARG A 114 -21.30 6.81 -15.45
CA ARG A 114 -21.24 8.28 -15.36
C ARG A 114 -22.62 8.88 -15.13
N GLU A 115 -23.65 8.34 -15.78
CA GLU A 115 -25.02 8.84 -15.65
C GLU A 115 -25.55 8.68 -14.24
N LYS A 116 -25.22 7.56 -13.59
CA LYS A 116 -25.69 7.27 -12.23
C LYS A 116 -24.89 8.00 -11.16
N PHE A 117 -23.57 8.09 -11.32
CA PHE A 117 -22.68 8.50 -10.22
C PHE A 117 -22.02 9.88 -10.42
N TYR A 118 -22.01 10.45 -11.62
CA TYR A 118 -21.41 11.76 -11.91
C TYR A 118 -22.48 12.79 -12.24
N VAL A 119 -23.23 13.15 -11.21
CA VAL A 119 -24.40 14.03 -11.26
C VAL A 119 -24.09 15.37 -10.58
N VAL A 120 -24.89 16.38 -10.88
CA VAL A 120 -24.82 17.68 -10.19
C VAL A 120 -25.62 17.56 -8.89
N PRO A 121 -25.00 17.70 -7.70
CA PRO A 121 -25.73 17.68 -6.43
C PRO A 121 -26.76 18.80 -6.37
N GLU A 122 -27.88 18.58 -5.66
CA GLU A 122 -28.89 19.64 -5.45
C GLU A 122 -28.24 20.86 -4.77
N GLY A 123 -28.21 22.01 -5.47
CA GLY A 123 -27.67 23.27 -4.96
C GLY A 123 -26.24 23.60 -5.38
N GLN A 124 -25.60 22.79 -6.23
CA GLN A 124 -24.26 23.08 -6.79
C GLN A 124 -24.30 23.20 -8.32
N THR A 125 -23.27 23.82 -8.90
CA THR A 125 -23.12 24.00 -10.36
C THR A 125 -22.18 22.95 -10.98
N GLU A 126 -21.32 22.34 -10.18
CA GLU A 126 -20.31 21.39 -10.64
C GLU A 126 -20.77 19.94 -10.46
N ARG A 127 -20.30 19.06 -11.36
CA ARG A 127 -20.58 17.62 -11.28
C ARG A 127 -19.59 17.00 -10.32
N GLU A 128 -20.12 16.30 -9.32
CA GLU A 128 -19.33 15.58 -8.34
C GLU A 128 -19.60 14.07 -8.45
N LEU A 129 -18.62 13.28 -8.05
CA LEU A 129 -18.79 11.83 -7.95
C LEU A 129 -19.54 11.51 -6.66
N SER A 130 -20.67 10.80 -6.77
CA SER A 130 -21.44 10.35 -5.61
C SER A 130 -20.60 9.43 -4.70
N SER A 131 -20.76 9.60 -3.39
CA SER A 131 -20.11 8.80 -2.35
C SER A 131 -20.39 7.30 -2.46
N ASP A 132 -21.52 6.95 -3.08
CA ASP A 132 -21.98 5.56 -3.22
C ASP A 132 -21.40 4.86 -4.46
N SER A 133 -20.53 5.55 -5.21
CA SER A 133 -19.92 4.98 -6.40
C SER A 133 -18.88 3.92 -6.05
N PRO A 134 -18.86 2.77 -6.76
CA PRO A 134 -17.82 1.78 -6.54
C PRO A 134 -16.47 2.35 -6.99
N GLY A 135 -15.48 2.29 -6.09
CA GLY A 135 -14.17 2.92 -6.28
C GLY A 135 -14.07 4.38 -5.85
N PHE A 136 -15.11 4.96 -5.21
CA PHE A 136 -15.07 6.31 -4.64
C PHE A 136 -13.87 6.54 -3.71
N GLU A 137 -13.46 5.49 -2.99
CA GLU A 137 -12.29 5.48 -2.10
C GLU A 137 -10.97 5.91 -2.78
N TYR A 138 -10.86 5.80 -4.10
CA TYR A 138 -9.67 6.21 -4.87
C TYR A 138 -9.84 7.53 -5.62
N TYR A 139 -10.94 8.26 -5.41
CA TYR A 139 -11.25 9.49 -6.14
C TYR A 139 -10.10 10.51 -6.10
N MET A 140 -9.48 10.69 -4.93
CA MET A 140 -8.38 11.64 -4.71
C MET A 140 -7.02 11.15 -5.21
N VAL A 141 -6.83 9.85 -5.38
CA VAL A 141 -5.54 9.22 -5.72
C VAL A 141 -5.37 9.08 -7.23
N GLY A 142 -6.47 9.10 -7.98
CA GLY A 142 -6.51 9.01 -9.43
C GLY A 142 -6.73 7.58 -9.93
N LEU A 143 -7.29 7.45 -11.14
CA LEU A 143 -7.77 6.17 -11.69
C LEU A 143 -6.67 5.11 -11.83
N MET A 144 -5.48 5.48 -12.31
CA MET A 144 -4.38 4.53 -12.51
C MET A 144 -3.91 3.92 -11.19
N VAL A 145 -3.70 4.76 -10.17
CA VAL A 145 -3.23 4.31 -8.86
C VAL A 145 -4.37 3.61 -8.10
N GLY A 146 -5.61 4.04 -8.28
CA GLY A 146 -6.79 3.34 -7.76
C GLY A 146 -6.90 1.92 -8.32
N ASN A 147 -6.70 1.75 -9.63
CA ASN A 147 -6.67 0.42 -10.24
C ASN A 147 -5.49 -0.42 -9.72
N LEU A 148 -4.33 0.19 -9.47
CA LEU A 148 -3.18 -0.52 -8.90
C LEU A 148 -3.50 -1.06 -7.51
N ILE A 149 -4.11 -0.24 -6.65
CA ILE A 149 -4.51 -0.65 -5.30
C ILE A 149 -5.60 -1.72 -5.39
N GLN A 150 -6.55 -1.60 -6.31
CA GLN A 150 -7.56 -2.64 -6.53
C GLN A 150 -6.95 -3.97 -6.96
N MET A 151 -5.92 -3.96 -7.79
CA MET A 151 -5.22 -5.18 -8.19
C MET A 151 -4.48 -5.85 -7.03
N ILE A 152 -3.90 -5.05 -6.13
CA ILE A 152 -3.30 -5.55 -4.89
C ILE A 152 -4.39 -6.18 -3.99
N ARG A 153 -5.60 -5.59 -3.95
CA ARG A 153 -6.72 -6.17 -3.19
C ARG A 153 -7.22 -7.49 -3.79
N VAL A 154 -7.38 -7.54 -5.11
CA VAL A 154 -7.81 -8.76 -5.83
C VAL A 154 -6.84 -9.91 -5.62
N SER A 155 -5.52 -9.63 -5.61
CA SER A 155 -4.49 -10.64 -5.33
C SER A 155 -4.46 -11.10 -3.87
N MET A 156 -4.97 -10.29 -2.93
CA MET A 156 -5.21 -10.69 -1.53
C MET A 156 -6.55 -11.41 -1.33
N GLY A 157 -7.38 -11.55 -2.37
CA GLY A 157 -8.69 -12.18 -2.31
C GLY A 157 -9.84 -11.23 -1.93
N ASP A 158 -9.59 -9.91 -1.88
CA ASP A 158 -10.62 -8.90 -1.69
C ASP A 158 -11.15 -8.41 -3.05
N PHE A 159 -12.43 -8.68 -3.31
CA PHE A 159 -13.05 -8.50 -4.62
C PHE A 159 -13.98 -7.29 -4.72
N GLY A 160 -13.63 -6.18 -4.07
CA GLY A 160 -14.38 -4.91 -4.18
C GLY A 160 -14.65 -4.46 -5.63
N ILE A 161 -13.75 -4.79 -6.56
CA ILE A 161 -13.85 -4.45 -7.99
C ILE A 161 -15.06 -5.08 -8.72
N ILE A 162 -15.63 -6.17 -8.22
CA ILE A 162 -16.79 -6.84 -8.86
C ILE A 162 -18.00 -5.91 -8.91
N SER A 163 -18.15 -5.01 -7.93
CA SER A 163 -19.25 -4.05 -7.89
C SER A 163 -19.24 -3.08 -9.09
N SER A 164 -18.07 -2.83 -9.67
CA SER A 164 -17.91 -2.01 -10.89
C SER A 164 -18.40 -2.72 -12.16
N SER A 165 -18.42 -4.06 -12.18
CA SER A 165 -18.84 -4.86 -13.35
C SER A 165 -20.30 -4.62 -13.78
N ILE A 166 -21.16 -4.26 -12.82
CA ILE A 166 -22.59 -4.01 -13.03
C ILE A 166 -22.81 -2.76 -13.92
N TRP A 167 -21.86 -1.83 -13.91
CA TRP A 167 -21.98 -0.53 -14.57
C TRP A 167 -21.24 -0.44 -15.91
N LEU A 168 -20.62 -1.55 -16.34
CA LEU A 168 -19.95 -1.69 -17.62
C LEU A 168 -20.95 -2.07 -18.71
N GLU A 169 -20.65 -1.69 -19.96
CA GLU A 169 -21.40 -2.15 -21.13
C GLU A 169 -21.26 -3.67 -21.29
N THR A 170 -22.24 -4.32 -21.92
CA THR A 170 -22.27 -5.79 -22.03
C THR A 170 -21.01 -6.38 -22.65
N GLU A 171 -20.44 -5.70 -23.66
CA GLU A 171 -19.20 -6.12 -24.32
C GLU A 171 -18.00 -6.05 -23.37
N ASP A 172 -17.82 -4.91 -22.70
CA ASP A 172 -16.74 -4.69 -21.75
C ASP A 172 -16.86 -5.56 -20.50
N ASN A 173 -18.10 -5.90 -20.08
CA ASN A 173 -18.36 -6.77 -18.94
C ASN A 173 -17.89 -8.21 -19.21
N ILE A 174 -18.04 -8.72 -20.43
CA ILE A 174 -17.49 -10.05 -20.79
C ILE A 174 -15.96 -10.04 -20.69
N VAL A 175 -15.32 -8.99 -21.20
CA VAL A 175 -13.86 -8.81 -21.10
C VAL A 175 -13.42 -8.70 -19.65
N PHE A 176 -14.19 -7.97 -18.82
CA PHE A 176 -13.93 -7.84 -17.39
C PHE A 176 -13.88 -9.20 -16.69
N TRP A 177 -14.89 -10.05 -16.89
CA TRP A 177 -14.93 -11.39 -16.25
C TRP A 177 -13.79 -12.29 -16.71
N LEU A 178 -13.44 -12.24 -18.00
CA LEU A 178 -12.31 -12.99 -18.54
C LEU A 178 -10.99 -12.53 -17.89
N MET A 179 -10.74 -11.21 -17.87
CA MET A 179 -9.49 -10.66 -17.33
C MET A 179 -9.39 -10.80 -15.81
N TRP A 180 -10.51 -10.71 -15.10
CA TRP A 180 -10.57 -10.96 -13.66
C TRP A 180 -10.23 -12.41 -13.34
N PHE A 181 -10.82 -13.38 -14.04
CA PHE A 181 -10.50 -14.79 -13.85
C PHE A 181 -9.03 -15.10 -14.18
N LEU A 182 -8.51 -14.55 -15.29
CA LEU A 182 -7.11 -14.66 -15.66
C LEU A 182 -6.18 -14.10 -14.57
N THR A 183 -6.51 -12.92 -14.04
CA THR A 183 -5.77 -12.29 -12.94
C THR A 183 -5.68 -13.23 -11.75
N LEU A 184 -6.80 -13.81 -11.31
CA LEU A 184 -6.80 -14.71 -10.16
C LEU A 184 -5.93 -15.95 -10.37
N ILE A 185 -5.97 -16.55 -11.56
CA ILE A 185 -5.10 -17.69 -11.87
C ILE A 185 -3.63 -17.27 -11.78
N ILE A 186 -3.27 -16.17 -12.43
CA ILE A 186 -1.86 -15.78 -12.49
C ILE A 186 -1.36 -15.34 -11.12
N THR A 187 -2.07 -14.47 -10.39
CA THR A 187 -1.60 -13.92 -9.12
C THR A 187 -1.70 -14.93 -7.98
N ASN A 188 -2.80 -15.67 -7.88
CA ASN A 188 -3.11 -16.46 -6.68
C ASN A 188 -2.77 -17.93 -6.84
N ILE A 189 -2.72 -18.47 -8.06
CA ILE A 189 -2.38 -19.89 -8.30
C ILE A 189 -0.95 -20.03 -8.80
N ILE A 190 -0.52 -19.23 -9.78
CA ILE A 190 0.80 -19.39 -10.42
C ILE A 190 1.89 -18.67 -9.63
N PHE A 191 1.67 -17.41 -9.24
CA PHE A 191 2.71 -16.64 -8.54
C PHE A 191 2.81 -17.00 -7.06
N LEU A 192 1.69 -17.31 -6.39
CA LEU A 192 1.72 -17.56 -4.95
C LEU A 192 2.23 -18.96 -4.56
N ASN A 193 2.25 -19.91 -5.50
CA ASN A 193 2.78 -21.28 -5.31
C ASN A 193 4.16 -21.43 -5.96
#